data_AF-B6U3Z2-F1
#
_entry.id   AF-B6U3Z2-F1
#
_cell.length_a   1.000
_cell.length_b   1.000
_cell.length_c   1.000
_cell.angle_alpha   90.00
_cell.angle_beta   90.00
_cell.angle_gamma   90.00
#
_symmetry.space_group_name_H-M   'P 1'
#
loop_
_entity.id
_entity.type
_entity.pdbx_description
1 polymer ?
#
loop_
_entity_poly.entity_id
_entity_poly.type
_entity_poly.pdbx_seq_one_letter_code
_entity_poly.pdbx_strand_id
1 'polypeptide(L)'
;MEEGGGGGAGARRVERWEGYVDWRNRPATRGRHGGMAAASFVLVVEVLENLAFLATASNLVTYLMGSMGYSPSHSATAVTSFMGTAFLLALLGGFLSDAFLTTYTVYIASALVELTVRDARRHIT
;
A
#
# COMPACT_ATOMS: atom_id res chain seq x y z
N MET A 1 13.96 26.22 57.72
CA MET A 1 12.58 26.58 57.35
C MET A 1 12.66 27.16 55.95
N GLU A 2 12.25 26.54 54.87
CA GLU A 2 11.55 25.27 54.61
C GLU A 2 12.08 24.66 53.30
N GLU A 3 11.89 23.35 53.17
CA GLU A 3 12.09 22.57 51.96
C GLU A 3 10.97 22.78 50.92
N GLY A 4 11.20 22.31 49.70
CA GLY A 4 10.15 21.99 48.73
C GLY A 4 10.60 22.33 47.31
N GLY A 5 11.11 21.42 46.48
CA GLY A 5 10.54 20.10 46.21
C GLY A 5 9.43 20.26 45.17
N GLY A 6 9.77 20.07 43.88
CA GLY A 6 8.84 20.29 42.79
C GLY A 6 9.28 19.65 41.48
N GLY A 7 9.55 18.34 41.53
CA GLY A 7 9.58 17.51 40.33
C GLY A 7 8.24 17.64 39.60
N GLY A 8 8.27 18.19 38.40
CA GLY A 8 7.07 18.48 37.63
C GLY A 8 7.27 18.13 36.17
N ALA A 9 7.11 16.83 35.89
CA ALA A 9 6.78 16.27 34.60
C ALA A 9 7.69 16.66 33.42
N GLY A 10 8.59 15.73 33.07
CA GLY A 10 8.97 15.52 31.68
C GLY A 10 7.72 15.29 30.84
N ALA A 11 7.10 16.37 30.39
CA ALA A 11 6.14 16.37 29.32
C ALA A 11 6.93 15.97 28.06
N ARG A 12 6.98 14.66 27.83
CA ARG A 12 7.46 14.01 26.62
C ARG A 12 6.85 14.79 25.45
N ARG A 13 7.64 15.66 24.83
CA ARG A 13 7.29 16.42 23.62
C ARG A 13 7.03 15.36 22.55
N VAL A 14 5.80 14.89 22.48
CA VAL A 14 5.35 14.02 21.39
C VAL A 14 5.39 14.94 20.18
N GLU A 15 6.49 14.85 19.43
CA GLU A 15 6.67 15.63 18.22
C GLU A 15 5.47 15.34 17.31
N ARG A 16 4.60 16.33 17.18
CA ARG A 16 3.37 16.28 16.42
C ARG A 16 3.74 16.72 15.01
N TRP A 17 3.33 15.99 13.99
CA TRP A 17 3.50 16.48 12.63
C TRP A 17 2.56 17.67 12.42
N GLU A 18 3.10 18.85 12.14
CA GLU A 18 2.27 20.00 11.72
C GLU A 18 1.74 19.72 10.31
N GLY A 19 0.42 19.56 10.18
CA GLY A 19 -0.27 19.41 8.89
C GLY A 19 -0.67 17.97 8.51
N TYR A 20 -0.17 16.93 9.17
CA TYR A 20 -0.59 15.54 8.90
C TYR A 20 -1.66 15.08 9.89
N VAL A 21 -2.79 14.62 9.36
CA VAL A 21 -3.95 14.15 10.12
C VAL A 21 -4.15 12.66 9.84
N ASP A 22 -4.32 11.87 10.88
CA ASP A 22 -4.60 10.44 10.78
C ASP A 22 -6.00 10.19 10.18
N TRP A 23 -6.30 8.97 9.71
CA TRP A 23 -7.59 8.60 9.09
C TRP A 23 -8.81 8.80 10.02
N ARG A 24 -8.58 9.11 11.31
CA ARG A 24 -9.58 9.46 12.34
C ARG A 24 -9.61 10.95 12.67
N ASN A 25 -9.10 11.81 11.79
CA ASN A 25 -9.04 13.27 11.96
C ASN A 25 -8.33 13.73 13.25
N ARG A 26 -7.39 12.91 13.74
CA ARG A 26 -6.53 13.23 14.88
C ARG A 26 -5.15 13.63 14.37
N PRO A 27 -4.45 14.56 15.03
CA PRO A 27 -3.12 14.94 14.61
C PRO A 27 -2.17 13.74 14.64
N ALA A 28 -1.46 13.51 13.54
CA ALA A 28 -0.51 12.42 13.42
C ALA A 28 0.62 12.61 14.44
N THR A 29 0.73 11.65 15.35
CA THR A 29 1.81 11.60 16.35
C THR A 29 3.03 10.91 15.73
N ARG A 30 4.21 11.54 15.84
CA ARG A 30 5.47 10.97 15.36
C ARG A 30 5.75 9.65 16.11
N GLY A 31 5.85 8.56 15.36
CA GLY A 31 6.14 7.21 15.88
C GLY A 31 4.95 6.26 16.05
N ARG A 32 3.69 6.70 15.83
CA ARG A 32 2.50 5.82 16.02
C ARG A 32 1.69 5.54 14.74
N HIS A 33 1.81 6.40 13.72
CA HIS A 33 1.10 6.25 12.45
C HIS A 33 2.13 6.12 11.32
N GLY A 34 1.99 5.09 10.47
CA GLY A 34 2.87 4.85 9.30
C GLY A 34 4.36 4.88 9.63
N GLY A 35 4.89 3.80 10.19
CA GLY A 35 6.28 3.72 10.65
C GLY A 35 7.16 2.78 9.81
N MET A 36 8.44 2.72 10.18
CA MET A 36 9.45 1.82 9.59
C MET A 36 8.98 0.36 9.50
N ALA A 37 8.12 -0.10 10.42
CA ALA A 37 7.55 -1.44 10.41
C ALA A 37 6.59 -1.71 9.24
N ALA A 38 5.75 -0.72 8.88
CA ALA A 38 4.86 -0.83 7.72
C ALA A 38 5.66 -0.79 6.42
N ALA A 39 6.65 0.12 6.34
CA ALA A 39 7.58 0.18 5.20
C ALA A 39 8.40 -1.11 5.05
N SER A 40 8.90 -1.69 6.16
CA SER A 40 9.63 -2.96 6.11
C SER A 40 8.75 -4.12 5.70
N PHE A 41 7.47 -4.14 6.10
CA PHE A 41 6.53 -5.18 5.67
C PHE A 41 6.32 -5.12 4.16
N VAL A 42 6.04 -3.92 3.62
CA VAL A 42 5.90 -3.71 2.16
C VAL A 42 7.18 -4.10 1.43
N LEU A 43 8.35 -3.72 1.94
CA LEU A 43 9.64 -4.12 1.35
C LEU A 43 9.85 -5.64 1.34
N VAL A 44 9.50 -6.34 2.42
CA VAL A 44 9.61 -7.81 2.45
C VAL A 44 8.69 -8.44 1.41
N VAL A 45 7.44 -7.95 1.30
CA VAL A 45 6.49 -8.42 0.28
C VAL A 45 7.05 -8.19 -1.13
N GLU A 46 7.57 -7.00 -1.41
CA GLU A 46 8.19 -6.64 -2.69
C GLU A 46 9.37 -7.57 -3.05
N VAL A 47 10.24 -7.86 -2.07
CA VAL A 47 11.38 -8.77 -2.28
C VAL A 47 10.90 -10.20 -2.55
N LEU A 48 9.89 -10.67 -1.81
CA LEU A 48 9.31 -12.00 -2.02
C LEU A 48 8.62 -12.12 -3.38
N GLU A 49 7.92 -11.08 -3.83
CA GLU A 49 7.29 -11.03 -5.14
C GLU A 49 8.34 -11.10 -6.25
N ASN A 50 9.40 -10.29 -6.17
CA ASN A 50 10.50 -10.33 -7.13
C ASN A 50 11.20 -11.70 -7.14
N LEU A 51 11.39 -12.33 -5.98
CA LEU A 51 11.97 -13.66 -5.90
C LEU A 51 11.07 -14.72 -6.55
N ALA A 52 9.76 -14.67 -6.30
CA ALA A 52 8.79 -15.58 -6.90
C ALA A 52 8.71 -15.41 -8.42
N PHE A 53 8.79 -14.16 -8.91
CA PHE A 53 8.84 -13.86 -10.33
C PHE A 53 10.09 -14.44 -11.01
N LEU A 54 11.27 -14.22 -10.42
CA LEU A 54 12.54 -14.78 -10.92
C LEU A 54 12.56 -16.31 -10.86
N ALA A 55 12.04 -16.90 -9.77
CA ALA A 55 11.94 -18.36 -9.63
C ALA A 55 11.03 -18.96 -10.70
N THR A 56 9.90 -18.32 -10.98
CA THR A 56 8.96 -18.74 -12.04
C THR A 56 9.61 -18.64 -13.41
N ALA A 57 10.29 -17.52 -13.71
CA ALA A 57 11.00 -17.33 -14.97
C ALA A 57 12.11 -18.37 -15.16
N SER A 58 12.93 -18.61 -14.14
CA SER A 58 14.00 -19.60 -14.19
C SER A 58 13.45 -21.02 -14.35
N ASN A 59 12.40 -21.38 -13.62
CA ASN A 59 11.79 -22.71 -13.73
C ASN A 59 11.22 -22.95 -15.14
N LEU A 60 10.59 -21.92 -15.72
CA LEU A 60 10.05 -21.99 -17.08
C LEU A 60 11.16 -22.16 -18.13
N VAL A 61 12.28 -21.43 -18.01
CA VAL A 61 13.45 -21.60 -18.90
C VAL A 61 13.99 -23.02 -18.84
N THR A 62 14.23 -23.54 -17.64
CA THR A 62 14.77 -24.89 -17.44
C THR A 62 13.81 -25.96 -17.92
N TYR A 63 12.51 -25.78 -17.69
CA TYR A 63 11.47 -26.70 -18.18
C TYR A 63 11.43 -26.76 -19.71
N LEU A 64 11.46 -25.61 -20.39
CA LEU A 64 11.41 -25.52 -21.85
C LEU A 64 12.67 -26.11 -22.51
N MET A 65 13.85 -25.82 -21.96
CA MET A 65 15.11 -26.37 -22.50
C MET A 65 15.29 -27.85 -22.20
N GLY A 66 14.97 -28.30 -20.98
CA GLY A 66 15.24 -29.66 -20.52
C GLY A 66 14.13 -30.65 -20.89
N SER A 67 12.88 -30.35 -20.52
CA SER A 67 11.77 -31.30 -20.63
C SER A 67 11.07 -31.25 -21.99
N MET A 68 11.02 -30.07 -22.62
CA MET A 68 10.34 -29.86 -23.89
C MET A 68 11.29 -29.92 -25.10
N GLY A 69 12.60 -29.93 -24.86
CA GLY A 69 13.64 -30.04 -25.90
C GLY A 69 13.70 -28.84 -26.85
N TYR A 70 13.19 -27.68 -26.44
CA TYR A 70 13.23 -26.49 -27.29
C TYR A 70 14.66 -25.95 -27.42
N SER A 71 14.99 -25.46 -28.62
CA SER A 71 16.21 -24.70 -28.85
C SER A 71 16.30 -23.49 -27.90
N PRO A 72 17.50 -23.07 -27.46
CA PRO A 72 17.67 -21.91 -26.57
C PRO A 72 16.98 -20.64 -27.07
N SER A 73 16.93 -20.43 -28.39
CA SER A 73 16.24 -19.28 -28.99
C SER A 73 14.72 -19.32 -28.77
N HIS A 74 14.08 -20.46 -29.01
CA HIS A 74 12.64 -20.63 -28.81
C HIS A 74 12.24 -20.52 -27.34
N SER A 75 13.03 -21.10 -26.44
CA SER A 75 12.79 -21.02 -24.99
C SER A 75 12.88 -19.58 -24.49
N ALA A 76 13.90 -18.83 -24.92
CA ALA A 76 14.08 -17.43 -24.54
C ALA A 76 12.94 -16.54 -25.04
N THR A 77 12.44 -16.73 -26.27
CA THR A 77 11.30 -15.98 -26.80
C THR A 77 10.01 -16.25 -26.01
N ALA A 78 9.75 -17.51 -25.65
CA ALA A 78 8.56 -17.88 -24.86
C ALA A 78 8.60 -17.25 -23.47
N VAL A 79 9.74 -17.33 -22.78
CA VAL A 79 9.93 -16.74 -21.44
C VAL A 79 9.85 -15.23 -21.50
N THR A 80 10.48 -14.59 -22.50
CA THR A 80 10.42 -13.13 -22.68
C THR A 80 9.00 -12.65 -22.94
N SER A 81 8.22 -13.40 -23.74
CA SER A 81 6.81 -13.08 -24.00
C SER A 81 5.96 -13.20 -22.74
N PHE A 82 6.20 -14.24 -21.92
CA PHE A 82 5.53 -14.41 -20.63
C PHE A 82 5.88 -13.30 -19.63
N MET A 83 7.16 -12.92 -19.52
CA MET A 83 7.57 -11.79 -18.69
C MET A 83 6.96 -10.47 -19.18
N GLY A 84 6.93 -10.27 -20.50
CA GLY A 84 6.32 -9.10 -21.12
C GLY A 84 4.82 -8.98 -20.82
N THR A 85 4.07 -10.08 -20.89
CA THR A 85 2.64 -10.07 -20.53
C THR A 85 2.44 -9.81 -19.03
N ALA A 86 3.28 -10.35 -18.15
CA ALA A 86 3.22 -10.07 -16.72
C ALA A 86 3.40 -8.57 -16.41
N PHE A 87 4.33 -7.89 -17.08
CA PHE A 87 4.50 -6.43 -16.92
C PHE A 87 3.29 -5.63 -17.41
N LEU A 88 2.70 -6.01 -18.55
CA LEU A 88 1.47 -5.38 -19.03
C LEU A 88 0.30 -5.60 -18.06
N LEU A 89 0.22 -6.80 -17.45
CA LEU A 89 -0.78 -7.11 -16.43
C LEU A 89 -0.57 -6.28 -15.16
N ALA A 90 0.67 -6.02 -14.75
CA ALA A 90 0.98 -5.14 -13.62
C ALA A 90 0.55 -3.69 -13.88
N LEU A 91 0.81 -3.16 -15.08
CA LEU A 91 0.32 -1.83 -15.48
C LEU A 91 -1.21 -1.76 -15.46
N LEU A 92 -1.86 -2.78 -16.01
CA LEU A 92 -3.32 -2.87 -16.00
C LEU A 92 -3.86 -2.97 -14.57
N GLY A 93 -3.23 -3.76 -13.71
CA GLY A 93 -3.59 -3.91 -12.30
C GLY A 93 -3.44 -2.61 -11.51
N GLY A 94 -2.38 -1.84 -11.73
CA GLY A 94 -2.20 -0.50 -11.15
C GLY A 94 -3.29 0.47 -11.60
N PHE A 95 -3.58 0.52 -12.90
CA PHE A 95 -4.68 1.34 -13.43
C PHE A 95 -6.03 0.94 -12.83
N LEU A 96 -6.32 -0.36 -12.72
CA LEU A 96 -7.53 -0.86 -12.09
C LEU A 96 -7.58 -0.50 -10.60
N SER A 97 -6.47 -0.61 -9.88
CA SER A 97 -6.37 -0.22 -8.47
C SER A 97 -6.74 1.25 -8.29
N ASP A 98 -6.15 2.14 -9.09
CA ASP A 98 -6.42 3.58 -9.01
C ASP A 98 -7.86 3.91 -9.43
N ALA A 99 -8.35 3.30 -10.51
CA ALA A 99 -9.71 3.52 -10.98
C ALA A 99 -10.74 3.01 -9.98
N PHE A 100 -10.65 1.76 -9.51
CA PHE A 100 -11.66 1.17 -8.65
C PHE A 100 -11.58 1.64 -7.20
N LEU A 101 -10.40 1.73 -6.57
CA LEU A 101 -10.30 2.19 -5.19
C LEU A 101 -10.71 3.65 -5.06
N THR A 102 -10.25 4.51 -5.96
CA THR A 102 -10.58 5.95 -5.92
C THR A 102 -12.05 6.16 -6.26
N THR A 103 -12.56 5.52 -7.31
CA THR A 103 -13.97 5.67 -7.71
C THR A 103 -14.93 5.13 -6.66
N TYR A 104 -14.68 3.94 -6.11
CA TYR A 104 -15.52 3.38 -5.05
C TYR A 104 -15.53 4.26 -3.79
N THR A 105 -14.35 4.77 -3.40
CA THR A 105 -14.23 5.68 -2.25
C THR A 105 -14.97 6.99 -2.49
N VAL A 106 -14.86 7.57 -3.70
CA VAL A 106 -15.57 8.81 -4.07
C VAL A 106 -17.09 8.60 -4.11
N TYR A 107 -17.57 7.47 -4.64
CA TYR A 107 -19.00 7.16 -4.66
C TYR A 107 -19.58 7.05 -3.24
N ILE A 108 -18.92 6.31 -2.35
CA ILE A 108 -19.37 6.19 -0.96
C ILE A 108 -19.30 7.56 -0.25
N ALA A 109 -18.22 8.31 -0.44
CA ALA A 109 -18.08 9.64 0.16
C ALA A 109 -19.22 10.56 -0.31
N SER A 110 -19.54 10.56 -1.60
CA SER A 110 -20.65 11.35 -2.17
C SER A 110 -22.00 10.93 -1.57
N ALA A 111 -22.27 9.63 -1.48
CA ALA A 111 -23.51 9.12 -0.90
C ALA A 111 -23.65 9.47 0.60
N LEU A 112 -22.56 9.42 1.37
CA LEU A 112 -22.56 9.81 2.77
C LEU A 112 -22.78 11.32 2.94
N VAL A 113 -22.18 12.14 2.06
CA VAL A 113 -22.41 13.59 2.06
C VAL A 113 -23.89 13.90 1.76
N GLU A 114 -24.49 13.25 0.77
CA GLU A 114 -25.93 13.45 0.49
C GLU A 114 -26.81 12.99 1.65
N LEU A 115 -26.49 11.84 2.26
CA LEU A 115 -27.24 11.30 3.40
C LEU A 115 -27.19 12.24 4.61
N THR A 116 -26.01 12.75 4.96
CA THR A 116 -25.83 13.67 6.09
C THR A 116 -26.52 15.00 5.86
N VAL A 117 -26.45 15.55 4.64
CA VAL A 117 -27.19 16.77 4.26
C VAL A 117 -28.70 16.54 4.34
N ARG A 118 -29.18 15.37 3.91
CA ARG A 118 -30.60 15.02 3.96
C ARG A 118 -31.10 14.85 5.41
N ASP A 119 -30.26 14.32 6.30
CA ASP A 119 -30.61 14.12 7.71
C ASP A 119 -30.61 15.45 8.49
N ALA A 120 -29.64 16.32 8.24
CA ALA A 120 -29.61 17.68 8.81
C ALA A 120 -30.82 18.52 8.36
N ARG A 121 -31.27 18.33 7.12
CA ARG A 121 -32.49 18.97 6.60
C ARG A 121 -33.77 18.42 7.24
N ARG A 122 -33.81 17.14 7.62
CA ARG A 122 -34.96 16.52 8.29
C ARG A 122 -35.14 16.93 9.75
N HIS A 123 -34.10 17.41 10.41
CA HIS A 123 -34.18 17.86 11.81
C HIS A 123 -34.57 19.34 12.00
N ILE A 124 -34.60 20.13 10.92
CA ILE A 124 -34.89 21.58 10.94
C ILE A 124 -36.33 21.90 10.46
N THR A 125 -37.07 20.90 9.97
CA THR A 125 -38.51 21.00 9.61
C THR A 125 -39.34 20.25 10.64
#